data_AF-A0A929TDL5-F1
#
_entry.id   AF-A0A929TDL5-F1
#
_cell.length_a   1.000
_cell.length_b   1.000
_cell.length_c   1.000
_cell.angle_alpha   90.00
_cell.angle_beta   90.00
_cell.angle_gamma   90.00
#
_symmetry.space_group_name_H-M   'P 1'
#
loop_
_entity.id
_entity.type
_entity.pdbx_description
1 polymer ?
#
loop_
_entity_poly.entity_id
_entity_poly.type
_entity_poly.pdbx_seq_one_letter_code
_entity_poly.pdbx_strand_id
1 'polypeptide(L)'
;PEDLEKVVAVKVKQSNNRIIKQSGAFLIFGINIEKKNPATVPTDWIVNSSKEKIDFTISKDDKKLILKELDTLGINEATLFPELDNQARYLKSKYN
;
A
#
# COMPACT_ATOMS: atom_id res chain seq x y z
N PRO A 1 -16.22 10.07 -22.06
CA PRO A 1 -16.37 11.11 -21.01
C PRO A 1 -16.46 10.51 -19.60
N GLU A 2 -17.18 9.40 -19.43
CA GLU A 2 -17.39 8.72 -18.14
C GLU A 2 -16.11 8.19 -17.49
N ASP A 3 -15.07 7.84 -18.27
CA ASP A 3 -13.82 7.31 -17.70
C ASP A 3 -13.03 8.34 -16.91
N LEU A 4 -13.28 9.64 -17.14
CA LEU A 4 -12.64 10.71 -16.40
C LEU A 4 -13.15 10.80 -14.95
N GLU A 5 -14.31 10.21 -14.65
CA GLU A 5 -14.93 10.19 -13.32
C GLU A 5 -14.64 8.91 -12.53
N LYS A 6 -13.80 8.02 -13.07
CA LYS A 6 -13.51 6.71 -12.47
C LYS A 6 -12.19 6.72 -11.71
N VAL A 7 -12.11 5.84 -10.72
CA VAL A 7 -10.85 5.42 -10.11
C VAL A 7 -10.41 4.13 -10.80
N VAL A 8 -9.18 4.10 -11.32
CA VAL A 8 -8.65 2.95 -12.05
C VAL A 8 -7.42 2.38 -11.37
N ALA A 9 -7.38 1.06 -11.21
CA ALA A 9 -6.19 0.35 -10.74
C ALA A 9 -5.27 0.05 -11.92
N VAL A 10 -4.05 0.60 -11.88
CA VAL A 10 -3.05 0.41 -12.92
C VAL A 10 -1.86 -0.39 -12.41
N LYS A 11 -1.53 -1.44 -13.14
CA LYS A 11 -0.26 -2.14 -12.98
C LYS A 11 0.77 -1.46 -13.87
N VAL A 12 1.65 -0.68 -13.27
CA VAL A 12 2.70 0.04 -14.00
C VAL A 12 3.77 -0.91 -14.51
N LYS A 13 4.49 -0.49 -15.55
CA LYS A 13 5.69 -1.19 -16.00
C LYS A 13 6.69 -1.19 -14.85
N GLN A 14 7.07 -2.37 -14.39
CA GLN A 14 7.98 -2.56 -13.26
C GLN A 14 9.44 -2.26 -13.67
N SER A 15 9.71 -1.04 -14.14
CA SER A 15 11.01 -0.63 -14.67
C SER A 15 11.89 0.11 -13.66
N ASN A 16 11.35 0.42 -12.48
CA ASN A 16 12.09 1.02 -11.38
C ASN A 16 12.21 0.01 -10.24
N ASN A 17 13.41 -0.19 -9.69
CA ASN A 17 13.66 -1.10 -8.57
C ASN A 17 12.73 -0.84 -7.38
N ARG A 18 12.32 0.41 -7.12
CA ARG A 18 11.35 0.74 -6.07
C ARG A 18 9.96 0.17 -6.37
N ILE A 19 9.53 0.25 -7.63
CA ILE A 19 8.22 -0.25 -8.08
C ILE A 19 8.21 -1.78 -8.13
N ILE A 20 9.30 -2.41 -8.57
CA ILE A 20 9.46 -3.86 -8.60
C ILE A 20 9.30 -4.43 -7.18
N LYS A 21 9.99 -3.84 -6.20
CA LYS A 21 10.01 -4.37 -4.82
C LYS A 21 8.71 -4.20 -4.05
N GLN A 22 7.91 -3.19 -4.39
CA GLN A 22 6.62 -2.98 -3.74
C GLN A 22 5.52 -3.89 -4.32
N SER A 23 5.82 -4.69 -5.36
CA SER A 23 4.83 -5.51 -6.08
C SER A 23 3.52 -4.74 -6.35
N GLY A 24 3.65 -3.44 -6.59
CA GLY A 24 2.56 -2.49 -6.37
C GLY A 24 1.67 -2.34 -7.59
N ALA A 25 0.38 -2.11 -7.32
CA ALA A 25 -0.54 -1.46 -8.25
C ALA A 25 -0.80 -0.04 -7.75
N PHE A 26 -1.06 0.89 -8.66
CA PHE A 26 -1.40 2.27 -8.32
C PHE A 26 -2.86 2.50 -8.60
N LEU A 27 -3.48 3.38 -7.81
CA LEU A 27 -4.80 3.91 -8.13
C LEU A 27 -4.61 5.27 -8.80
N ILE A 28 -5.17 5.45 -9.98
CA ILE A 28 -5.32 6.75 -10.62
C ILE A 28 -6.73 7.24 -10.34
N PHE A 29 -6.82 8.42 -9.75
CA PHE A 29 -8.08 9.08 -9.46
C PHE A 29 -8.39 10.06 -10.59
N GLY A 30 -9.52 9.85 -11.24
CA GLY A 30 -10.14 10.85 -12.10
C GLY A 30 -10.62 12.08 -11.32
N ILE A 31 -11.50 12.86 -11.94
CA ILE A 31 -12.13 14.05 -11.35
C ILE A 31 -13.60 13.79 -11.10
N ASN A 32 -14.20 14.45 -10.11
CA ASN A 32 -15.63 14.40 -9.84
C ASN A 32 -16.26 15.75 -10.16
N ILE A 33 -16.83 15.87 -11.37
CA ILE A 33 -17.52 17.05 -11.94
C ILE A 33 -16.59 18.27 -12.07
N GLU A 34 -16.00 18.73 -10.96
CA GLU A 34 -15.00 19.77 -10.88
C GLU A 34 -13.59 19.20 -10.80
N LYS A 35 -12.63 19.83 -11.48
CA LYS A 35 -11.22 19.43 -11.50
C LYS A 35 -10.56 19.39 -10.10
N LYS A 36 -11.12 20.11 -9.13
CA LYS A 36 -10.61 20.16 -7.75
C LYS A 36 -11.03 18.95 -6.92
N ASN A 37 -12.05 18.22 -7.34
CA ASN A 37 -12.60 17.09 -6.60
C ASN A 37 -12.13 15.79 -7.26
N PRO A 38 -11.55 14.84 -6.50
CA PRO A 38 -11.18 13.54 -7.04
C PRO A 38 -12.42 12.68 -7.30
N ALA A 39 -12.30 11.76 -8.26
CA ALA A 39 -13.29 10.70 -8.51
C ALA A 39 -13.61 9.91 -7.23
N THR A 40 -14.89 9.58 -7.05
CA THR A 40 -15.35 8.78 -5.90
C THR A 40 -14.88 7.34 -6.04
N VAL A 41 -14.26 6.81 -4.98
CA VAL A 41 -13.87 5.39 -4.92
C VAL A 41 -15.12 4.53 -4.80
N PRO A 42 -15.25 3.43 -5.57
CA PRO A 42 -16.35 2.50 -5.42
C PRO A 42 -16.48 1.98 -3.99
N THR A 43 -17.69 2.01 -3.45
CA THR A 43 -17.98 1.62 -2.07
C THR A 43 -17.56 0.18 -1.77
N ASP A 44 -17.63 -0.71 -2.76
CA ASP A 44 -17.20 -2.11 -2.66
C ASP A 44 -15.70 -2.29 -2.42
N TRP A 45 -14.89 -1.28 -2.73
CA TRP A 45 -13.45 -1.29 -2.48
C TRP A 45 -13.10 -0.83 -1.07
N ILE A 46 -14.07 -0.22 -0.37
CA ILE A 46 -13.90 0.30 0.98
C ILE A 46 -14.37 -0.79 1.95
N VAL A 47 -13.40 -1.42 2.61
CA VAL A 47 -13.69 -2.37 3.69
C VAL A 47 -14.53 -1.65 4.75
N ASN A 48 -15.70 -2.19 5.07
CA ASN A 48 -16.62 -1.63 6.08
C ASN A 48 -17.18 -0.25 5.70
N SER A 49 -17.65 -0.11 4.47
CA SER A 49 -18.28 1.10 3.90
C SER A 49 -19.41 1.73 4.72
N SER A 50 -19.96 1.00 5.69
CA SER A 50 -21.02 1.41 6.61
C SER A 50 -20.52 2.01 7.94
N LYS A 51 -19.21 2.02 8.23
CA LYS A 51 -18.65 2.67 9.43
C LYS A 51 -17.85 3.93 9.06
N GLU A 52 -18.20 5.06 9.70
CA GLU A 52 -17.52 6.36 9.55
C GLU A 52 -16.05 6.37 10.05
N LYS A 53 -15.56 5.28 10.64
CA LYS A 53 -14.15 5.14 11.02
C LYS A 53 -13.79 3.68 11.24
N ILE A 54 -12.66 3.25 10.68
CA ILE A 54 -12.04 1.97 11.02
C ILE A 54 -10.97 2.25 12.06
N ASP A 55 -11.30 2.05 13.33
CA ASP A 55 -10.32 2.11 14.41
C ASP A 55 -9.66 0.74 14.60
N PHE A 56 -8.39 0.63 14.23
CA PHE A 56 -7.56 -0.56 14.47
C PHE A 56 -6.81 -0.41 15.80
N THR A 57 -7.45 -0.79 16.91
CA THR A 57 -6.77 -0.85 18.21
C THR A 57 -5.94 -2.11 18.30
N ILE A 58 -4.62 -1.95 18.33
CA ILE A 58 -3.65 -3.05 18.42
C ILE A 58 -3.07 -3.08 19.84
N SER A 59 -3.13 -4.23 20.51
CA SER A 59 -2.45 -4.41 21.80
C SER A 59 -0.93 -4.31 21.62
N LYS A 60 -0.25 -3.76 22.63
CA LYS A 60 1.22 -3.63 22.61
C LYS A 60 1.92 -4.97 22.43
N ASP A 61 1.36 -6.03 23.02
CA ASP A 61 1.95 -7.36 23.01
C ASP A 61 1.85 -8.02 21.62
N ASP A 62 0.78 -7.73 20.87
CA ASP A 62 0.52 -8.29 19.54
C ASP A 62 1.39 -7.63 18.46
N LYS A 63 1.97 -6.46 18.73
CA LYS A 63 2.77 -5.70 17.76
C LYS A 63 3.91 -6.52 17.17
N LYS A 64 4.59 -7.34 17.99
CA LYS A 64 5.70 -8.19 17.51
C LYS A 64 5.22 -9.28 16.57
N LEU A 65 4.08 -9.91 16.87
CA LEU A 65 3.49 -10.94 16.04
C LEU A 65 3.06 -10.36 14.69
N ILE A 66 2.34 -9.23 14.72
CA ILE A 66 1.89 -8.53 13.51
C ILE A 66 3.08 -8.14 12.62
N LEU A 67 4.16 -7.62 13.19
CA LEU A 67 5.37 -7.28 12.42
C LEU A 67 5.99 -8.53 11.75
N LYS A 68 5.96 -9.69 12.42
CA LYS A 68 6.47 -10.95 11.84
C LYS A 68 5.57 -11.46 10.71
N GLU A 69 4.25 -11.34 10.86
CA GLU A 69 3.28 -11.69 9.82
C GLU A 69 3.43 -10.77 8.60
N LEU A 70 3.52 -9.45 8.83
CA LEU A 70 3.79 -8.47 7.78
C LEU A 70 5.11 -8.74 7.06
N ASP A 71 6.17 -9.10 7.80
CA ASP A 71 7.46 -9.48 7.20
C ASP A 71 7.33 -10.71 6.28
N THR A 72 6.50 -11.68 6.66
CA THR A 72 6.22 -12.89 5.86
C THR A 72 5.44 -12.55 4.58
N LEU A 73 4.60 -11.52 4.63
CA LEU A 73 3.87 -10.99 3.47
C LEU A 73 4.73 -10.03 2.61
N GLY A 74 6.00 -9.82 2.96
CA GLY A 74 6.88 -8.90 2.24
C GLY A 74 6.58 -7.43 2.51
N ILE A 75 5.92 -7.11 3.62
CA ILE A 75 5.71 -5.74 4.11
C ILE A 75 6.79 -5.47 5.16
N ASN A 76 7.98 -5.09 4.71
CA ASN A 76 9.14 -4.82 5.57
C ASN A 76 10.02 -3.69 5.01
N GLU A 77 11.04 -3.31 5.78
CA GLU A 77 11.91 -2.19 5.43
C GLU A 77 12.67 -2.41 4.12
N ALA A 78 13.05 -3.65 3.81
CA ALA A 78 13.79 -3.99 2.58
C ALA A 78 12.92 -3.95 1.31
N THR A 79 11.60 -4.14 1.45
CA THR A 79 10.66 -3.97 0.32
C THR A 79 10.25 -2.51 0.14
N LEU A 80 10.21 -1.71 1.23
CA LEU A 80 9.90 -0.29 1.18
C LEU A 80 11.08 0.57 0.67
N PHE A 81 12.30 0.19 1.07
CA PHE A 81 13.54 0.90 0.79
C PHE A 81 14.51 0.03 -0.02
N PRO A 82 14.54 0.21 -1.35
CA PRO A 82 15.33 -0.65 -2.23
C PRO A 82 16.82 -0.37 -2.19
N GLU A 83 17.31 0.63 -1.44
CA GLU A 83 18.74 0.93 -1.36
C GLU A 83 19.54 -0.22 -0.75
N LEU A 84 20.79 -0.41 -1.21
CA LEU A 84 21.64 -1.54 -0.79
C LEU A 84 21.89 -1.55 0.72
N ASP A 85 22.11 -0.38 1.32
CA ASP A 85 22.38 -0.23 2.76
C ASP A 85 21.19 -0.69 3.61
N ASN A 86 19.96 -0.40 3.17
CA ASN A 86 18.74 -0.82 3.85
C ASN A 86 18.55 -2.34 3.79
N GLN A 87 18.85 -2.94 2.64
CA GLN A 87 18.83 -4.40 2.48
C GLN A 87 19.87 -5.11 3.34
N ALA A 88 21.09 -4.57 3.41
CA ALA A 88 22.16 -5.14 4.23
C ALA A 88 21.82 -5.09 5.73
N ARG A 89 21.23 -3.99 6.21
CA ARG A 89 20.73 -3.87 7.59
C ARG A 89 19.65 -4.91 7.90
N TYR A 90 18.69 -5.09 7.00
CA TYR A 90 17.64 -6.09 7.15
C TYR A 90 18.17 -7.53 7.16
N LEU A 91 19.13 -7.86 6.28
CA LEU A 91 19.75 -9.20 6.26
C LEU A 91 20.51 -9.47 7.57
N LYS A 92 21.26 -8.48 8.07
CA LYS A 92 21.96 -8.60 9.35
C LYS A 92 21.00 -8.81 10.51
N SER A 93 19.85 -8.14 10.56
CA SER A 93 18.90 -8.31 11.67
C SER A 93 18.12 -9.62 11.60
N LYS A 94 17.97 -10.22 10.41
CA LYS A 94 17.22 -11.47 10.20
C LYS A 94 18.04 -12.74 10.43
N TYR A 95 19.36 -12.68 10.23
CA TYR A 95 20.27 -13.83 10.30
C TYR A 95 21.31 -13.74 11.44
N ASN A 96 21.22 -12.74 12.31
CA ASN A 96 21.98 -12.69 13.57
C ASN A 96 21.26 -13.43 14.70
#